data_AF-A0AAU1L6I0-F1
#
_entry.id   AF-A0AAU1L6I0-F1
#
_cell.length_a   1.000
_cell.length_b   1.000
_cell.length_c   1.000
_cell.angle_alpha   90.00
_cell.angle_beta   90.00
_cell.angle_gamma   90.00
#
_symmetry.space_group_name_H-M   'P 1'
#
loop_
_entity.id
_entity.type
_entity.pdbx_description
1 polymer ?
#
loop_
_entity_poly.entity_id
_entity_poly.type
_entity_poly.pdbx_seq_one_letter_code
_entity_poly.pdbx_strand_id
1 'polypeptide(L)'
;MTRGQVGCLIAPLAGVGTGVLGAVLLNAAWRACDVGVNGSANGLALFFYGALLALLATAWWGVLVGYVGRRNPAAGLIGGLAGAVVMVWVFVALLQVPDGYRC
;
A
#
# COMPACT_ATOMS: atom_id res chain seq x y z
N MET A 1 5.78 0.24 27.14
CA MET A 1 6.43 0.45 25.82
C MET A 1 6.86 1.90 25.71
N THR A 2 8.10 2.16 25.31
CA THR A 2 8.56 3.52 25.04
C THR A 2 8.00 4.01 23.70
N ARG A 3 7.81 5.34 23.52
CA ARG A 3 7.28 5.92 22.26
C ARG A 3 8.01 5.43 20.99
N GLY A 4 9.30 5.12 21.10
CA GLY A 4 10.08 4.54 20.00
C GLY A 4 9.64 3.14 19.59
N GLN A 5 9.33 2.26 20.56
CA GLN A 5 8.85 0.90 20.29
C GLN A 5 7.50 0.88 19.57
N VAL A 6 6.63 1.84 19.92
CA VAL A 6 5.32 1.99 19.27
C VAL A 6 5.48 2.39 17.80
N GLY A 7 6.39 3.31 17.48
CA GLY A 7 6.70 3.67 16.10
C GLY A 7 7.28 2.51 15.28
N CYS A 8 8.18 1.72 15.88
CA CYS A 8 8.76 0.53 15.26
C CYS A 8 7.73 -0.57 14.94
N LEU A 9 6.61 -0.60 15.65
CA LEU A 9 5.52 -1.56 15.40
C LEU A 9 4.49 -0.99 14.41
N ILE A 10 4.08 0.27 14.59
CA ILE A 10 3.05 0.89 13.76
C ILE A 10 3.50 0.99 12.30
N ALA A 11 4.75 1.38 12.04
CA ALA A 11 5.25 1.56 10.68
C ALA A 11 5.17 0.29 9.81
N PRO A 12 5.72 -0.87 10.22
CA PRO A 12 5.62 -2.10 9.43
C PRO A 12 4.18 -2.63 9.37
N LEU A 13 3.39 -2.55 10.44
CA LEU A 13 2.00 -3.01 10.41
C LEU A 13 1.16 -2.19 9.43
N ALA A 14 1.27 -0.86 9.50
CA ALA A 14 0.56 0.03 8.59
C ALA A 14 1.06 -0.10 7.14
N GLY A 15 2.37 -0.28 6.96
CA GLY A 15 2.97 -0.55 5.66
C GLY A 15 2.47 -1.84 5.02
N VAL A 16 2.53 -2.96 5.74
CA VAL A 16 1.97 -4.25 5.28
C VAL A 16 0.47 -4.14 5.00
N GLY A 17 -0.29 -3.49 5.89
CA GLY A 17 -1.72 -3.24 5.65
C GLY A 17 -1.99 -2.47 4.36
N THR A 18 -1.19 -1.44 4.08
CA THR A 18 -1.29 -0.66 2.84
C THR A 18 -0.97 -1.52 1.61
N GLY A 19 0.09 -2.33 1.67
CA GLY A 19 0.47 -3.22 0.57
C GLY A 19 -0.57 -4.30 0.27
N VAL A 20 -1.12 -4.93 1.32
CA VAL A 20 -2.19 -5.94 1.19
C VAL A 20 -3.45 -5.31 0.59
N LEU A 21 -3.89 -4.16 1.10
CA LEU A 21 -5.06 -3.46 0.56
C LEU A 21 -4.87 -3.06 -0.91
N GLY A 22 -3.70 -2.53 -1.26
CA GLY A 22 -3.38 -2.20 -2.64
C GLY A 22 -3.39 -3.42 -3.57
N ALA A 23 -2.83 -4.55 -3.13
CA ALA A 23 -2.87 -5.79 -3.91
C ALA A 23 -4.31 -6.32 -4.09
N VAL A 24 -5.14 -6.27 -3.04
CA VAL A 24 -6.56 -6.68 -3.12
C VAL A 24 -7.33 -5.81 -4.11
N LEU A 25 -7.15 -4.48 -4.04
CA LEU A 25 -7.81 -3.53 -4.95
C LEU A 25 -7.32 -3.71 -6.39
N LEU A 26 -6.03 -3.93 -6.59
CA LEU A 26 -5.47 -4.18 -7.91
C LEU A 26 -6.00 -5.49 -8.52
N ASN A 27 -6.08 -6.56 -7.72
CA ASN A 27 -6.70 -7.82 -8.16
C ASN A 27 -8.18 -7.63 -8.51
N ALA A 28 -8.92 -6.81 -7.76
CA ALA A 28 -10.30 -6.48 -8.09
C ALA A 28 -10.40 -5.73 -9.43
N ALA A 29 -9.51 -4.77 -9.69
CA ALA A 29 -9.45 -4.05 -10.96
C ALA A 29 -9.15 -5.00 -12.14
N TRP A 30 -8.17 -5.89 -11.99
CA TRP A 30 -7.84 -6.87 -13.03
C TRP A 30 -8.99 -7.82 -13.33
N ARG A 31 -9.73 -8.26 -12.31
CA ARG A 31 -10.94 -9.07 -12.50
C ARG A 31 -12.06 -8.32 -13.21
N ALA A 32 -12.23 -7.03 -12.94
CA ALA A 32 -13.24 -6.20 -13.61
C ALA A 32 -12.92 -5.97 -15.10
N CYS A 33 -11.63 -5.92 -15.44
CA CYS A 33 -11.12 -5.70 -16.79
C CYS A 33 -10.83 -6.99 -17.58
N ASP A 34 -11.19 -8.17 -17.06
CA ASP A 34 -10.86 -9.49 -17.62
C ASP A 34 -9.36 -9.65 -18.01
N VAL A 35 -8.49 -9.01 -17.21
CA VAL A 35 -7.04 -9.01 -17.44
C VAL A 35 -6.47 -10.38 -17.05
N GLY A 36 -6.25 -11.21 -18.06
CA GLY A 36 -5.65 -12.53 -17.94
C GLY A 36 -6.68 -13.62 -17.63
N VAL A 37 -6.71 -14.65 -18.48
CA VAL A 37 -7.71 -15.74 -18.54
C VAL A 37 -7.75 -16.64 -17.28
N ASN A 38 -7.03 -16.31 -16.21
CA ASN A 38 -7.13 -16.94 -14.90
C ASN A 38 -6.49 -16.02 -13.85
N GLY A 39 -7.27 -15.56 -12.87
CA GLY A 39 -6.77 -14.74 -11.76
C GLY A 39 -5.65 -15.40 -10.93
N SER A 40 -5.38 -16.69 -11.12
CA SER A 40 -4.25 -17.41 -10.54
C SER A 40 -2.91 -17.19 -11.27
N ALA A 41 -2.92 -16.90 -12.58
CA ALA A 41 -1.70 -16.67 -13.36
C ALA A 41 -0.95 -15.40 -12.92
N ASN A 42 -1.70 -14.42 -12.41
CA ASN A 42 -1.15 -13.13 -11.97
C ASN A 42 -0.83 -13.08 -10.46
N GLY A 43 -1.00 -14.19 -9.74
CA GLY A 43 -0.79 -14.22 -8.28
C GLY A 43 0.63 -13.85 -7.85
N LEU A 44 1.64 -14.27 -8.61
CA LEU A 44 3.03 -13.92 -8.36
C LEU A 44 3.29 -12.41 -8.59
N ALA A 45 2.70 -11.82 -9.63
CA ALA A 45 2.81 -10.40 -9.90
C ALA A 45 2.15 -9.58 -8.78
N LEU A 46 0.94 -9.96 -8.34
CA LEU A 46 0.25 -9.37 -7.18
C LEU A 46 1.09 -9.42 -5.91
N PHE A 47 1.79 -10.53 -5.68
CA PHE A 47 2.69 -10.65 -4.54
C PHE A 47 3.84 -9.65 -4.61
N PHE A 48 4.56 -9.57 -5.74
CA PHE A 48 5.65 -8.61 -5.90
C PHE A 48 5.19 -7.16 -5.84
N TYR A 49 4.05 -6.85 -6.46
CA TYR A 49 3.44 -5.52 -6.43
C TYR A 49 2.98 -5.13 -5.02
N GLY A 50 2.29 -6.03 -4.31
CA GLY A 50 1.90 -5.84 -2.92
C GLY A 50 3.10 -5.66 -1.99
N ALA A 51 4.16 -6.46 -2.18
CA ALA A 51 5.40 -6.35 -1.41
C ALA A 51 6.12 -5.03 -1.65
N LEU A 52 6.21 -4.59 -2.91
CA LEU A 52 6.78 -3.29 -3.27
C LEU A 52 6.00 -2.15 -2.59
N LEU A 53 4.67 -2.17 -2.69
CA LEU A 53 3.82 -1.16 -2.07
C LEU A 53 3.96 -1.20 -0.53
N ALA A 54 4.05 -2.38 0.08
CA ALA A 54 4.28 -2.52 1.52
C ALA A 54 5.60 -1.91 1.96
N LEU A 55 6.68 -2.10 1.20
CA LEU A 55 7.99 -1.51 1.51
C LEU A 55 7.95 0.02 1.43
N LEU A 56 7.37 0.56 0.34
CA LEU A 56 7.21 2.01 0.17
C LEU A 56 6.35 2.63 1.28
N ALA A 57 5.23 1.98 1.60
CA ALA A 57 4.33 2.42 2.65
C ALA A 57 4.98 2.31 4.03
N THR A 58 5.75 1.26 4.31
CA THR A 58 6.50 1.11 5.58
C THR A 58 7.49 2.25 5.76
N ALA A 59 8.24 2.61 4.71
CA ALA A 59 9.15 3.75 4.76
C ALA A 59 8.40 5.07 5.02
N TRP A 60 7.29 5.30 4.33
CA TRP A 60 6.44 6.48 4.52
C TRP A 60 5.90 6.60 5.95
N TRP A 61 5.29 5.53 6.46
CA TRP A 61 4.78 5.47 7.82
C TRP A 61 5.90 5.65 8.85
N GLY A 62 7.06 5.04 8.62
CA GLY A 62 8.25 5.21 9.45
C GLY A 62 8.70 6.67 9.55
N VAL A 63 8.73 7.39 8.42
CA VAL A 63 9.06 8.82 8.41
C VAL A 63 8.00 9.64 9.15
N LEU A 64 6.72 9.42 8.90
CA LEU A 64 5.68 10.25 9.50
C LEU A 64 5.47 9.98 10.99
N VAL A 65 5.39 8.72 11.41
CA VAL A 65 5.29 8.38 12.84
C VAL A 65 6.58 8.73 13.57
N GLY A 66 7.73 8.50 12.92
CA GLY A 66 9.05 8.74 13.47
C GLY A 66 9.44 10.20 13.58
N TYR A 67 9.08 11.08 12.64
CA TYR A 67 9.48 12.50 12.68
C TYR A 67 8.31 13.42 13.10
N VAL A 68 7.17 13.32 12.43
CA VAL A 68 6.01 14.19 12.68
C VAL A 68 5.26 13.74 13.94
N GLY A 69 5.03 12.44 14.06
CA GLY A 69 4.34 11.81 15.19
C GLY A 69 5.03 12.01 16.54
N ARG A 70 6.35 12.25 16.55
CA ARG A 70 7.10 12.63 17.76
C ARG A 70 6.61 13.94 18.36
N ARG A 71 6.27 14.93 17.53
CA ARG A 71 5.80 16.27 17.97
C ARG A 71 4.27 16.33 18.06
N ASN A 72 3.58 15.74 17.08
CA ASN A 72 2.13 15.68 17.04
C ASN A 72 1.67 14.30 16.51
N PRO A 73 1.22 13.39 17.40
CA PRO A 73 0.85 12.03 17.01
C PRO A 73 -0.34 12.01 16.04
N ALA A 74 -1.31 12.91 16.22
CA ALA A 74 -2.48 12.99 15.35
C ALA A 74 -2.08 13.40 13.92
N ALA A 75 -1.23 14.42 13.78
CA ALA A 75 -0.74 14.85 12.48
C ALA A 75 0.07 13.74 11.76
N GLY A 76 0.88 12.98 12.52
CA GLY A 76 1.62 11.84 11.98
C GLY A 76 0.69 10.73 11.45
N LEU A 77 -0.39 10.42 12.18
CA LEU A 77 -1.37 9.42 11.76
C LEU A 77 -2.19 9.87 10.55
N ILE A 78 -2.67 11.12 10.54
CA ILE A 78 -3.45 11.68 9.43
C ILE A 78 -2.58 11.73 8.16
N GLY A 79 -1.34 12.21 8.26
CA GLY A 79 -0.42 12.21 7.13
C GLY A 79 -0.07 10.81 6.64
N GLY A 80 0.07 9.85 7.56
CA GLY A 80 0.30 8.43 7.24
C GLY A 80 -0.84 7.86 6.41
N LEU A 81 -2.08 8.07 6.87
CA LEU A 81 -3.30 7.66 6.17
C LEU A 81 -3.43 8.35 4.81
N ALA A 82 -3.26 9.67 4.75
CA ALA A 82 -3.36 10.42 3.50
C ALA A 82 -2.37 9.91 2.46
N GLY A 83 -1.11 9.70 2.86
CA GLY A 83 -0.11 9.15 1.95
C GLY A 83 -0.40 7.71 1.55
N ALA A 84 -0.89 6.86 2.46
CA ALA A 84 -1.30 5.49 2.12
C ALA A 84 -2.45 5.46 1.09
N VAL A 85 -3.47 6.31 1.25
CA VAL A 85 -4.57 6.45 0.29
C VAL A 85 -4.04 6.89 -1.08
N VAL A 86 -3.18 7.91 -1.12
CA VAL A 86 -2.58 8.39 -2.37
C VAL A 86 -1.72 7.32 -3.02
N MET A 87 -0.87 6.62 -2.26
CA MET A 87 -0.04 5.53 -2.76
C MET A 87 -0.88 4.42 -3.39
N VAL A 88 -1.91 3.94 -2.68
CA VAL A 88 -2.83 2.91 -3.20
C VAL A 88 -3.54 3.41 -4.46
N TRP A 89 -4.03 4.65 -4.47
CA TRP A 89 -4.71 5.23 -5.62
C TRP A 89 -3.78 5.28 -6.85
N VAL A 90 -2.58 5.84 -6.73
CA VAL A 90 -1.59 5.89 -7.83
C VAL A 90 -1.26 4.48 -8.30
N PHE A 91 -1.05 3.57 -7.36
CA PHE A 91 -0.68 2.19 -7.65
C PHE A 91 -1.74 1.46 -8.49
N VAL A 92 -3.00 1.54 -8.06
CA VAL A 92 -4.13 0.96 -8.81
C VAL A 92 -4.31 1.69 -10.14
N ALA A 93 -4.26 3.02 -10.16
CA ALA A 93 -4.49 3.81 -11.37
C ALA A 93 -3.48 3.49 -12.49
N LEU A 94 -2.22 3.22 -12.13
CA LEU A 94 -1.17 2.87 -13.09
C LEU A 94 -1.19 1.40 -13.53
N LEU A 95 -1.67 0.50 -12.67
CA LEU A 95 -1.55 -0.94 -12.90
C LEU A 95 -2.87 -1.63 -13.26
N GLN A 96 -4.02 -0.95 -13.15
CA GLN A 96 -5.35 -1.51 -13.40
C GLN A 96 -5.55 -2.08 -14.81
N VAL A 97 -4.84 -1.57 -15.83
CA VAL A 97 -4.91 -2.06 -17.21
C VAL A 97 -3.50 -2.34 -17.76
N PRO A 98 -3.02 -3.59 -17.73
CA PRO A 98 -1.83 -3.98 -18.47
C PRO A 98 -2.10 -3.89 -19.97
N ASP A 99 -1.17 -3.30 -20.70
CA ASP A 99 -1.09 -3.18 -22.17
C ASP A 99 -2.21 -3.86 -23.00
N GLY A 100 -3.28 -3.11 -23.29
CA GLY A 100 -4.21 -3.42 -24.39
C GLY A 100 -5.52 -4.13 -24.02
N TYR A 101 -5.74 -4.49 -22.74
CA TYR A 101 -7.07 -4.92 -22.30
C TYR A 101 -8.05 -3.73 -22.29
N ARG A 102 -9.28 -3.97 -22.74
CA ARG A 102 -10.33 -2.93 -22.76
C ARG A 102 -11.16 -3.05 -21.48
N CYS A 103 -11.10 -2.02 -20.66
CA CYS A 103 -12.16 -1.59 -19.75
C CYS A 103 -12.61 -0.20 -20.23
#